data_AF-A0AAN8DUB7-F1
#
_entry.id   AF-A0AAN8DUB7-F1
#
_cell.length_a   1.000
_cell.length_b   1.000
_cell.length_c   1.000
_cell.angle_alpha   90.00
_cell.angle_beta   90.00
_cell.angle_gamma   90.00
#
_symmetry.space_group_name_H-M   'P 1'
#
loop_
_entity.id
_entity.type
_entity.pdbx_description
1 polymer ?
#
loop_
_entity_poly.entity_id
_entity_poly.type
_entity_poly.pdbx_seq_one_letter_code
_entity_poly.pdbx_strand_id
1 'polypeptide(L)'
;QQLRLLEEKLQQQLVQQIQILSENVSSDLQRYAARLRTEPGDLQELSIYALMMRECVKMCPDMQRRLEYIHSLQETLCENYRKMTEQEETVKEEMLALWDGFIPLLKEADSIVTCRLPSMANALDAMFSVLACDLQNTVSKATAGPFIDPSQEAKEMVSRLSLMCAHVQNLNTNLEQLSSKSQNLHERPKDLSILTADVQRVKARKELWQIISAYTAWREEWEQLLLAEVVVSEAQGKVAKWKERTLSLTSIIPTHDAVLQQALGNLDSFEYHIEVMAQLQSPMLTHRHWKDIFEGMGLRFVPEKKVTVAELTSLPLEVHQELISKVRTGERCTHWAVSGSAIRKLNGC
;
A
#
# COMPACT_ATOMS: atom_id res chain seq x y z
N GLN A 1 59.66 18.15 -44.26
CA GLN A 1 58.86 19.22 -43.64
C GLN A 1 57.54 18.69 -43.09
N GLN A 2 56.73 17.94 -43.85
CA GLN A 2 55.44 17.41 -43.38
C GLN A 2 55.53 16.42 -42.19
N LEU A 3 56.58 15.58 -42.13
CA LEU A 3 56.79 14.63 -41.02
C LEU A 3 57.00 15.33 -39.66
N ARG A 4 57.87 16.35 -39.59
CA ARG A 4 58.07 17.14 -38.35
C ARG A 4 56.79 17.83 -37.89
N LEU A 5 56.00 18.33 -38.84
CA LEU A 5 54.74 19.03 -38.54
C LEU A 5 53.67 18.06 -38.02
N LEU A 6 53.70 16.80 -38.44
CA LEU A 6 52.87 15.73 -37.90
C LEU A 6 53.32 15.32 -36.49
N GLU A 7 54.63 15.21 -36.29
CA GLU A 7 55.27 14.88 -35.01
C GLU A 7 54.97 15.94 -33.93
N GLU A 8 55.09 17.23 -34.26
CA GLU A 8 54.73 18.36 -33.38
C GLU A 8 53.24 18.35 -33.01
N LYS A 9 52.35 18.02 -33.96
CA LYS A 9 50.90 17.89 -33.70
C LYS A 9 50.59 16.71 -32.79
N LEU A 10 51.21 15.56 -33.03
CA LEU A 10 51.05 14.38 -32.19
C LEU A 10 51.55 14.64 -30.76
N GLN A 11 52.69 15.32 -30.62
CA GLN A 11 53.22 15.73 -29.34
C GLN A 11 52.25 16.68 -28.60
N GLN A 12 51.72 17.71 -29.28
CA GLN A 12 50.73 18.61 -28.68
C GLN A 12 49.47 17.89 -28.21
N GLN A 13 48.95 16.97 -29.03
CA GLN A 13 47.78 16.17 -28.66
C GLN A 13 48.05 15.28 -27.45
N LEU A 14 49.22 14.64 -27.41
CA LEU A 14 49.63 13.79 -26.30
C LEU A 14 49.72 14.59 -24.99
N VAL A 15 50.37 15.75 -25.02
CA VAL A 15 50.48 16.66 -23.86
C VAL A 15 49.10 17.11 -23.38
N GLN A 16 48.24 17.54 -24.30
CA GLN A 16 46.87 17.96 -23.96
C GLN A 16 46.06 16.82 -23.34
N GLN A 17 46.20 15.59 -23.87
CA GLN A 17 45.52 14.42 -23.35
C GLN A 17 45.99 14.07 -21.93
N ILE A 18 47.31 14.06 -21.68
CA ILE A 18 47.87 13.84 -20.35
C ILE A 18 47.30 14.86 -19.36
N GLN A 19 47.28 16.14 -19.73
CA GLN A 19 46.77 17.19 -18.86
C GLN A 19 45.29 17.00 -18.50
N ILE A 20 44.42 16.78 -19.49
CA ILE A 20 42.98 16.57 -19.26
C ILE A 20 42.75 15.34 -18.36
N LEU A 21 43.48 14.24 -18.60
CA LEU A 21 43.33 13.02 -17.81
C LEU A 21 43.80 13.23 -16.36
N SER A 22 44.92 13.91 -16.15
CA SER A 22 45.44 14.25 -14.82
C SER A 22 44.49 15.16 -14.03
N GLU A 23 43.93 16.18 -14.67
CA GLU A 23 42.95 17.08 -14.06
C GLU A 23 41.68 16.33 -13.63
N ASN A 24 41.16 15.45 -14.50
CA ASN A 24 39.98 14.65 -14.20
C ASN A 24 40.19 13.71 -13.01
N VAL A 25 41.30 12.96 -13.00
CA VAL A 25 41.65 12.05 -11.89
C VAL A 25 41.82 12.81 -10.58
N SER A 26 42.51 13.94 -10.62
CA SER A 26 42.75 14.78 -9.43
C SER A 26 41.44 15.34 -8.87
N SER A 27 40.55 15.85 -9.74
CA SER A 27 39.23 16.34 -9.33
C SER A 27 38.36 15.24 -8.72
N ASP A 28 38.37 14.04 -9.29
CA ASP A 28 37.61 12.91 -8.74
C ASP A 28 38.17 12.51 -7.37
N LEU A 29 39.49 12.36 -7.22
CA LEU A 29 40.14 12.03 -5.95
C LEU A 29 39.86 13.07 -4.86
N GLN A 30 39.95 14.36 -5.18
CA GLN A 30 39.63 15.43 -4.24
C GLN A 30 38.17 15.36 -3.77
N ARG A 31 37.24 15.11 -4.69
CA ARG A 31 35.81 14.98 -4.36
C ARG A 31 35.55 13.81 -3.42
N TYR A 32 36.12 12.64 -3.68
CA TYR A 32 35.96 11.48 -2.79
C TYR A 32 36.66 11.68 -1.45
N ALA A 33 37.88 12.22 -1.45
CA ALA A 33 38.63 12.50 -0.24
C ALA A 33 37.92 13.53 0.66
N ALA A 34 37.32 14.58 0.10
CA ALA A 34 36.54 15.56 0.86
C ALA A 34 35.37 14.90 1.59
N ARG A 35 34.68 13.95 0.94
CA ARG A 35 33.55 13.25 1.55
C ARG A 35 33.99 12.27 2.63
N LEU A 36 35.09 11.52 2.44
CA LEU A 36 35.62 10.58 3.44
C LEU A 36 36.16 11.28 4.70
N ARG A 37 36.56 12.56 4.61
CA ARG A 37 37.01 13.34 5.78
C ARG A 37 35.88 13.75 6.73
N THR A 38 34.62 13.64 6.30
CA THR A 38 33.47 14.01 7.14
C THR A 38 33.05 12.80 7.95
N GLU A 39 33.51 12.73 9.20
CA GLU A 39 33.14 11.63 10.10
C GLU A 39 31.62 11.60 10.37
N PRO A 40 31.00 10.41 10.37
CA PRO A 40 29.59 10.27 10.69
C PRO A 40 29.35 10.44 12.19
N GLY A 41 28.35 11.24 12.57
CA GLY A 41 27.91 11.44 13.95
C GLY A 41 26.80 10.49 14.37
N ASP A 42 25.79 10.29 13.52
CA ASP A 42 24.63 9.44 13.83
C ASP A 42 24.50 8.20 12.92
N LEU A 43 23.46 7.39 13.16
CA LEU A 43 23.18 6.17 12.40
C LEU A 43 22.87 6.45 10.91
N GLN A 44 22.17 7.54 10.61
CA GLN A 44 21.83 7.92 9.24
C GLN A 44 23.11 8.28 8.49
N GLU A 45 23.92 9.15 9.08
CA GLU A 45 25.21 9.57 8.55
C GLU A 45 26.16 8.38 8.38
N LEU A 46 26.23 7.47 9.36
CA LEU A 46 27.05 6.26 9.25
C LEU A 46 26.59 5.35 8.11
N SER A 47 25.27 5.20 7.91
CA SER A 47 24.75 4.38 6.81
C SER A 47 25.14 4.93 5.44
N ILE A 48 25.07 6.26 5.26
CA ILE A 48 25.49 6.95 4.04
C ILE A 48 27.01 6.84 3.87
N TYR A 49 27.75 7.04 4.97
CA TYR A 49 29.21 6.96 5.00
C TYR A 49 29.71 5.57 4.61
N ALA A 50 29.11 4.50 5.14
CA ALA A 50 29.43 3.12 4.81
C ALA A 50 29.15 2.80 3.33
N LEU A 51 28.02 3.25 2.78
CA LEU A 51 27.71 3.10 1.37
C LEU A 51 28.76 3.79 0.48
N MET A 52 29.07 5.05 0.80
CA MET A 52 30.06 5.84 0.09
C MET A 52 31.47 5.24 0.16
N MET A 53 31.88 4.74 1.33
CA MET A 53 33.15 4.06 1.50
C MET A 53 33.21 2.83 0.57
N ARG A 54 32.15 2.02 0.50
CA ARG A 54 32.11 0.86 -0.42
C ARG A 54 32.15 1.27 -1.88
N GLU A 55 31.48 2.37 -2.25
CA GLU A 55 31.59 2.95 -3.60
C GLU A 55 33.02 3.37 -3.92
N CYS A 56 33.72 4.01 -2.98
CA CYS A 56 35.13 4.37 -3.13
C CYS A 56 36.01 3.13 -3.34
N VAL A 57 35.81 2.08 -2.55
CA VAL A 57 36.52 0.79 -2.71
C VAL A 57 36.28 0.19 -4.10
N LYS A 58 35.03 0.19 -4.59
CA LYS A 58 34.69 -0.33 -5.93
C LYS A 58 35.33 0.48 -7.07
N MET A 59 35.51 1.77 -6.87
CA MET A 59 36.09 2.68 -7.86
C MET A 59 37.63 2.64 -7.87
N CYS A 60 38.28 2.28 -6.76
CA CYS A 60 39.74 2.28 -6.63
C CYS A 60 40.48 1.55 -7.78
N PRO A 61 40.08 0.34 -8.22
CA PRO A 61 40.77 -0.34 -9.31
C PRO A 61 40.68 0.38 -10.65
N ASP A 62 39.60 1.14 -10.90
CA ASP A 62 39.49 1.96 -12.10
C ASP A 62 40.40 3.19 -12.03
N MET A 63 40.49 3.81 -10.85
CA MET A 63 41.38 4.94 -10.63
C MET A 63 42.84 4.58 -10.83
N GLN A 64 43.24 3.45 -10.27
CA GLN A 64 44.60 2.94 -10.38
C GLN A 64 44.96 2.70 -11.86
N ARG A 65 44.05 2.09 -12.63
CA ARG A 65 44.25 1.91 -14.08
C ARG A 65 44.40 3.22 -14.84
N ARG A 66 43.63 4.26 -14.48
CA ARG A 66 43.77 5.59 -15.09
C ARG A 66 45.11 6.24 -14.76
N LEU A 67 45.58 6.12 -13.51
CA LEU A 67 46.90 6.61 -13.08
C LEU A 67 48.02 5.90 -13.83
N GLU A 68 47.98 4.57 -13.93
CA GLU A 68 48.94 3.76 -14.68
C GLU A 68 48.96 4.13 -16.17
N TYR A 69 47.78 4.39 -16.76
CA TYR A 69 47.67 4.83 -18.15
C TYR A 69 48.29 6.22 -18.36
N ILE A 70 48.02 7.18 -17.47
CA ILE A 70 48.64 8.52 -17.52
C ILE A 70 50.16 8.40 -17.44
N HIS A 71 50.67 7.56 -16.53
CA HIS A 71 52.11 7.33 -16.39
C HIS A 71 52.72 6.77 -17.69
N SER A 72 52.07 5.80 -18.33
CA SER A 72 52.52 5.23 -19.62
C SER A 72 52.56 6.29 -20.73
N LEU A 73 51.59 7.21 -20.78
CA LEU A 73 51.60 8.33 -21.73
C LEU A 73 52.76 9.31 -21.45
N GLN A 74 53.04 9.59 -20.18
CA GLN A 74 54.17 10.44 -19.76
C GLN A 74 55.52 9.81 -20.12
N GLU A 75 55.69 8.50 -19.92
CA GLU A 75 56.88 7.77 -20.35
C GLU A 75 57.04 7.84 -21.88
N THR A 76 55.97 7.61 -22.64
CA THR A 76 55.97 7.71 -24.10
C THR A 76 56.39 9.09 -24.59
N LEU A 77 55.92 10.16 -23.93
CA LEU A 77 56.32 11.54 -24.23
C LEU A 77 57.83 11.75 -24.01
N CYS A 78 58.33 11.26 -22.88
CA CYS A 78 59.75 11.36 -22.48
C CYS A 78 60.69 10.59 -23.41
N GLU A 79 60.34 9.38 -23.78
CA GLU A 79 61.17 8.51 -24.61
C GLU A 79 61.23 8.95 -26.07
N ASN A 80 60.12 9.48 -26.61
CA ASN A 80 59.98 9.69 -28.06
C ASN A 80 60.08 11.16 -28.49
N TYR A 81 59.79 12.13 -27.60
CA TYR A 81 59.65 13.54 -28.00
C TYR A 81 60.50 14.50 -27.17
N ARG A 82 60.29 14.55 -25.85
CA ARG A 82 61.01 15.49 -24.97
C ARG A 82 60.87 15.13 -23.49
N LYS A 83 61.79 15.65 -22.67
CA LYS A 83 61.62 15.67 -21.22
C LYS A 83 60.37 16.46 -20.80
N MET A 84 59.76 16.05 -19.69
CA MET A 84 58.69 16.79 -19.02
C MET A 84 59.17 18.17 -18.58
N THR A 85 58.26 19.15 -18.63
CA THR A 85 58.46 20.49 -18.08
C THR A 85 58.23 20.48 -16.56
N GLU A 86 58.73 21.50 -15.87
CA GLU A 86 58.51 21.65 -14.42
C GLU A 86 57.01 21.67 -14.05
N GLN A 87 56.18 22.30 -14.89
CA GLN A 87 54.73 22.35 -14.68
C GLN A 87 54.09 20.96 -14.80
N GLU A 88 54.50 20.16 -15.79
CA GLU A 88 53.98 18.80 -15.98
C GLU A 88 54.43 17.87 -14.84
N GLU A 89 55.66 18.02 -14.34
CA GLU A 89 56.13 17.24 -13.20
C GLU A 89 55.38 17.62 -11.92
N THR A 90 55.11 18.93 -11.72
CA THR A 90 54.31 19.41 -10.59
C THR A 90 52.91 18.79 -10.59
N VAL A 91 52.21 18.79 -11.72
CA VAL A 91 50.86 18.17 -11.84
C VAL A 91 50.90 16.67 -11.55
N LYS A 92 51.95 15.98 -12.02
CA LYS A 92 52.15 14.55 -11.75
C LYS A 92 52.39 14.29 -10.25
N GLU A 93 53.26 15.07 -9.62
CA GLU A 93 53.56 14.97 -8.18
C GLU A 93 52.31 15.25 -7.34
N GLU A 94 51.53 16.28 -7.68
CA GLU A 94 50.26 16.59 -7.01
C GLU A 94 49.24 15.45 -7.14
N MET A 95 49.08 14.89 -8.34
CA MET A 95 48.18 13.77 -8.59
C MET A 95 48.58 12.51 -7.79
N LEU A 96 49.87 12.18 -7.75
CA LEU A 96 50.39 11.07 -6.96
C LEU A 96 50.20 11.32 -5.46
N ALA A 97 50.48 12.54 -4.98
CA ALA A 97 50.26 12.91 -3.58
C ALA A 97 48.79 12.81 -3.17
N LEU A 98 47.85 13.16 -4.07
CA LEU A 98 46.41 12.97 -3.83
C LEU A 98 46.04 11.49 -3.73
N TRP A 99 46.59 10.64 -4.60
CA TRP A 99 46.37 9.20 -4.55
C TRP A 99 46.96 8.57 -3.28
N ASP A 100 48.21 8.88 -2.96
CA ASP A 100 48.91 8.38 -1.79
C ASP A 100 48.26 8.85 -0.48
N GLY A 101 47.69 10.06 -0.46
CA GLY A 101 46.89 10.56 0.65
C GLY A 101 45.48 9.96 0.73
N PHE A 102 44.93 9.48 -0.38
CA PHE A 102 43.59 8.91 -0.44
C PHE A 102 43.51 7.50 0.16
N ILE A 103 44.53 6.65 -0.07
CA ILE A 103 44.54 5.27 0.45
C ILE A 103 44.46 5.21 1.99
N PRO A 104 45.23 6.02 2.77
CA PRO A 104 45.09 6.11 4.22
C PRO A 104 43.69 6.58 4.65
N LEU A 105 43.09 7.56 3.96
CA LEU A 105 41.73 8.01 4.26
C LEU A 105 40.72 6.89 4.07
N LEU A 106 40.88 6.07 3.03
CA LEU A 106 39.99 4.93 2.78
C LEU A 106 40.13 3.86 3.86
N LYS A 107 41.36 3.59 4.32
CA LYS A 107 41.63 2.66 5.43
C LYS A 107 41.06 3.16 6.76
N GLU A 108 41.18 4.46 7.02
CA GLU A 108 40.59 5.08 8.21
C GLU A 108 39.06 4.98 8.15
N ALA A 109 38.46 5.27 6.99
CA ALA A 109 37.02 5.11 6.78
C ALA A 109 36.56 3.66 7.00
N ASP A 110 37.33 2.68 6.51
CA ASP A 110 37.08 1.26 6.76
C ASP A 110 37.14 0.90 8.24
N SER A 111 38.12 1.43 8.96
CA SER A 111 38.24 1.25 10.41
C SER A 111 37.05 1.84 11.15
N ILE A 112 36.65 3.07 10.86
CA ILE A 112 35.49 3.74 11.46
C ILE A 112 34.23 2.91 11.27
N VAL A 113 33.95 2.47 10.03
CA VAL A 113 32.79 1.65 9.71
C VAL A 113 32.87 0.34 10.48
N THR A 114 33.98 -0.40 10.39
CA THR A 114 34.15 -1.71 11.02
C THR A 114 34.01 -1.66 12.54
N CYS A 115 34.54 -0.63 13.19
CA CYS A 115 34.46 -0.47 14.65
C CYS A 115 33.04 -0.10 15.12
N ARG A 116 32.32 0.76 14.38
CA ARG A 116 30.98 1.23 14.80
C ARG A 116 29.85 0.31 14.35
N LEU A 117 30.06 -0.48 13.29
CA LEU A 117 29.06 -1.35 12.69
C LEU A 117 28.40 -2.31 13.70
N PRO A 118 29.11 -3.04 14.58
CA PRO A 118 28.47 -3.98 15.49
C PRO A 118 27.50 -3.30 16.46
N SER A 119 27.88 -2.16 17.05
CA SER A 119 27.02 -1.41 17.96
C SER A 119 25.78 -0.89 17.25
N MET A 120 25.94 -0.41 16.02
CA MET A 120 24.84 0.17 15.24
C MET A 120 23.91 -0.90 14.68
N ALA A 121 24.44 -2.07 14.30
CA ALA A 121 23.66 -3.23 13.92
C ALA A 121 22.76 -3.69 15.08
N ASN A 122 23.32 -3.80 16.29
CA ASN A 122 22.55 -4.16 17.48
C ASN A 122 21.45 -3.13 17.78
N ALA A 123 21.75 -1.82 17.63
CA ALA A 123 20.76 -0.77 17.80
C ALA A 123 19.64 -0.84 16.76
N LEU A 124 19.98 -1.08 15.48
CA LEU A 124 19.03 -1.29 14.39
C LEU A 124 18.13 -2.50 14.65
N ASP A 125 18.70 -3.62 15.10
CA ASP A 125 17.95 -4.82 15.43
C ASP A 125 17.00 -4.58 16.59
N ALA A 126 17.45 -3.91 17.66
CA ALA A 126 16.60 -3.55 18.79
C ALA A 126 15.45 -2.63 18.37
N MET A 127 15.72 -1.57 17.59
CA MET A 127 14.69 -0.66 17.07
C MET A 127 13.68 -1.42 16.18
N PHE A 128 14.18 -2.29 15.30
CA PHE A 128 13.34 -3.10 14.43
C PHE A 128 12.44 -4.04 15.24
N SER A 129 12.99 -4.73 16.24
CA SER A 129 12.22 -5.62 17.12
C SER A 129 11.14 -4.88 17.90
N VAL A 130 11.41 -3.68 18.41
CA VAL A 130 10.41 -2.86 19.12
C VAL A 130 9.27 -2.47 18.18
N LEU A 131 9.58 -1.93 17.00
CA LEU A 131 8.56 -1.48 16.05
C LEU A 131 7.77 -2.66 15.46
N ALA A 132 8.43 -3.78 15.18
CA ALA A 132 7.77 -4.99 14.71
C ALA A 132 6.83 -5.57 15.78
N CYS A 133 7.25 -5.56 17.05
CA CYS A 133 6.40 -5.98 18.17
C CYS A 133 5.18 -5.05 18.32
N ASP A 134 5.36 -3.73 18.21
CA ASP A 134 4.25 -2.79 18.28
C ASP A 134 3.27 -2.96 17.10
N LEU A 135 3.79 -3.22 15.89
CA LEU A 135 2.96 -3.55 14.73
C LEU A 135 2.15 -4.81 14.99
N GLN A 136 2.79 -5.90 15.41
CA GLN A 136 2.11 -7.16 15.74
C GLN A 136 1.04 -6.95 16.81
N ASN A 137 1.34 -6.22 17.89
CA ASN A 137 0.38 -5.91 18.94
C ASN A 137 -0.82 -5.11 18.42
N THR A 138 -0.57 -4.15 17.53
CA THR A 138 -1.64 -3.34 16.93
C THR A 138 -2.51 -4.19 16.00
N VAL A 139 -1.90 -5.08 15.22
CA VAL A 139 -2.60 -6.01 14.33
C VAL A 139 -3.45 -6.99 15.14
N SER A 140 -2.88 -7.63 16.17
CA SER A 140 -3.61 -8.53 17.06
C SER A 140 -4.81 -7.84 17.71
N LYS A 141 -4.67 -6.58 18.13
CA LYS A 141 -5.79 -5.78 18.64
C LYS A 141 -6.85 -5.55 17.56
N ALA A 142 -6.46 -5.22 16.33
CA ALA A 142 -7.39 -4.91 15.24
C ALA A 142 -8.13 -6.14 14.72
N THR A 143 -7.55 -7.34 14.85
CA THR A 143 -8.12 -8.59 14.34
C THR A 143 -8.77 -9.45 15.43
N ALA A 144 -9.01 -8.88 16.61
CA ALA A 144 -9.61 -9.60 17.74
C ALA A 144 -10.55 -8.70 18.57
N GLY A 145 -11.20 -9.30 19.56
CA GLY A 145 -12.06 -8.59 20.51
C GLY A 145 -13.21 -7.86 19.81
N PRO A 146 -13.45 -6.57 20.09
CA PRO A 146 -14.62 -5.85 19.57
C PRO A 146 -14.63 -5.76 18.04
N PHE A 147 -13.46 -5.77 17.37
CA PHE A 147 -13.42 -5.60 15.92
C PHE A 147 -13.91 -6.83 15.12
N ILE A 148 -14.07 -7.97 15.79
CA ILE A 148 -14.64 -9.19 15.22
C ILE A 148 -16.04 -9.49 15.80
N ASP A 149 -16.62 -8.56 16.55
CA ASP A 149 -17.94 -8.68 17.14
C ASP A 149 -18.98 -7.91 16.29
N PRO A 150 -19.91 -8.62 15.63
CA PRO A 150 -21.04 -8.07 14.87
C PRO A 150 -21.92 -7.06 15.62
N SER A 151 -21.95 -7.10 16.95
CA SER A 151 -22.85 -6.28 17.77
C SER A 151 -22.33 -4.88 18.05
N GLN A 152 -21.09 -4.57 17.65
CA GLN A 152 -20.46 -3.29 17.91
C GLN A 152 -20.99 -2.16 17.03
N GLU A 153 -20.89 -0.93 17.52
CA GLU A 153 -21.29 0.27 16.77
C GLU A 153 -20.28 0.58 15.67
N ALA A 154 -20.75 0.63 14.42
CA ALA A 154 -19.89 0.69 13.26
C ALA A 154 -19.07 1.99 13.16
N LYS A 155 -19.64 3.15 13.49
CA LYS A 155 -18.93 4.45 13.43
C LYS A 155 -17.80 4.53 14.46
N GLU A 156 -18.01 3.99 15.66
CA GLU A 156 -17.00 3.87 16.71
C GLU A 156 -15.86 2.96 16.24
N MET A 157 -16.18 1.78 15.71
CA MET A 157 -15.18 0.84 15.21
C MET A 157 -14.35 1.45 14.08
N VAL A 158 -14.98 2.14 13.12
CA VAL A 158 -14.28 2.87 12.05
C VAL A 158 -13.35 3.95 12.60
N SER A 159 -13.79 4.69 13.61
CA SER A 159 -12.98 5.77 14.22
C SER A 159 -11.74 5.20 14.90
N ARG A 160 -11.91 4.13 15.69
CA ARG A 160 -10.80 3.42 16.35
C ARG A 160 -9.83 2.79 15.35
N LEU A 161 -10.35 2.10 14.34
CA LEU A 161 -9.53 1.49 13.28
C LEU A 161 -8.82 2.55 12.43
N SER A 162 -9.38 3.75 12.27
CA SER A 162 -8.71 4.84 11.57
C SER A 162 -7.46 5.31 12.31
N LEU A 163 -7.51 5.43 13.63
CA LEU A 163 -6.33 5.72 14.46
C LEU A 163 -5.29 4.61 14.35
N MET A 164 -5.72 3.35 14.42
CA MET A 164 -4.82 2.20 14.30
C MET A 164 -4.17 2.11 12.92
N CYS A 165 -4.91 2.39 11.83
CA CYS A 165 -4.35 2.44 10.48
C CYS A 165 -3.28 3.54 10.34
N ALA A 166 -3.52 4.73 10.92
CA ALA A 166 -2.53 5.81 10.89
C ALA A 166 -1.25 5.41 11.67
N HIS A 167 -1.41 4.79 12.84
CA HIS A 167 -0.30 4.27 13.62
C HIS A 167 0.51 3.21 12.86
N VAL A 168 -0.18 2.22 12.28
CA VAL A 168 0.44 1.14 11.50
C VAL A 168 1.14 1.65 10.25
N GLN A 169 0.60 2.67 9.58
CA GLN A 169 1.28 3.33 8.46
C GLN A 169 2.59 3.99 8.91
N ASN A 170 2.56 4.72 10.02
CA ASN A 170 3.76 5.34 10.59
C ASN A 170 4.82 4.29 10.99
N LEU A 171 4.40 3.19 11.65
CA LEU A 171 5.29 2.08 11.97
C LEU A 171 5.91 1.46 10.71
N ASN A 172 5.12 1.23 9.66
CA ASN A 172 5.60 0.65 8.41
C ASN A 172 6.64 1.56 7.72
N THR A 173 6.38 2.87 7.63
CA THR A 173 7.35 3.83 7.09
C THR A 173 8.66 3.83 7.89
N ASN A 174 8.59 3.75 9.22
CA ASN A 174 9.78 3.68 10.06
C ASN A 174 10.56 2.37 9.84
N LEU A 175 9.86 1.23 9.70
CA LEU A 175 10.45 -0.07 9.41
C LEU A 175 11.13 -0.11 8.02
N GLU A 176 10.51 0.49 7.01
CA GLU A 176 11.08 0.65 5.66
C GLU A 176 12.37 1.48 5.69
N GLN A 177 12.36 2.60 6.43
CA GLN A 177 13.55 3.43 6.62
C GLN A 177 14.68 2.67 7.33
N LEU A 178 14.36 1.91 8.39
CA LEU A 178 15.35 1.08 9.09
C LEU A 178 15.90 -0.04 8.20
N SER A 179 15.06 -0.65 7.36
CA SER A 179 15.51 -1.67 6.40
C SER A 179 16.46 -1.08 5.37
N SER A 180 16.17 0.12 4.84
CA SER A 180 17.07 0.84 3.93
C SER A 180 18.42 1.18 4.59
N LYS A 181 18.41 1.68 5.84
CA LYS A 181 19.63 1.92 6.62
C LYS A 181 20.42 0.63 6.83
N SER A 182 19.75 -0.47 7.16
CA SER A 182 20.36 -1.80 7.32
C SER A 182 20.98 -2.29 6.00
N GLN A 183 20.33 -2.09 4.87
CA GLN A 183 20.87 -2.43 3.56
C GLN A 183 22.14 -1.62 3.25
N ASN A 184 22.15 -0.33 3.59
CA ASN A 184 23.35 0.50 3.43
C ASN A 184 24.49 0.05 4.34
N LEU A 185 24.22 -0.53 5.51
CA LEU A 185 25.26 -1.02 6.42
C LEU A 185 25.74 -2.44 6.09
N HIS A 186 24.83 -3.36 5.77
CA HIS A 186 25.11 -4.80 5.64
C HIS A 186 24.89 -5.39 4.25
N GLU A 187 24.51 -4.58 3.25
CA GLU A 187 24.11 -5.01 1.89
C GLU A 187 22.98 -6.06 1.87
N ARG A 188 22.28 -6.24 2.99
CA ARG A 188 21.17 -7.18 3.14
C ARG A 188 19.91 -6.42 3.57
N PRO A 189 18.91 -6.28 2.69
CA PRO A 189 17.62 -5.75 3.10
C PRO A 189 16.94 -6.75 4.03
N LYS A 190 16.22 -6.24 5.03
CA LYS A 190 15.32 -7.09 5.83
C LYS A 190 14.06 -7.38 5.04
N ASP A 191 13.59 -8.62 5.08
CA ASP A 191 12.30 -8.99 4.49
C ASP A 191 11.15 -8.39 5.31
N LEU A 192 10.36 -7.53 4.66
CA LEU A 192 9.20 -6.86 5.24
C LEU A 192 7.88 -7.43 4.73
N SER A 193 7.89 -8.56 4.01
CA SER A 193 6.71 -9.18 3.40
C SER A 193 5.61 -9.47 4.44
N ILE A 194 5.98 -10.05 5.58
CA ILE A 194 5.06 -10.37 6.69
C ILE A 194 4.44 -9.09 7.27
N LEU A 195 5.25 -8.03 7.42
CA LEU A 195 4.80 -6.76 7.99
C LEU A 195 3.84 -6.03 7.03
N THR A 196 4.09 -6.15 5.71
CA THR A 196 3.16 -5.68 4.68
C THR A 196 1.81 -6.38 4.79
N ALA A 197 1.79 -7.71 4.95
CA ALA A 197 0.55 -8.47 5.12
C ALA A 197 -0.20 -8.05 6.40
N ASP A 198 0.52 -7.83 7.51
CA ASP A 198 -0.04 -7.34 8.77
C ASP A 198 -0.71 -5.97 8.61
N VAL A 199 -0.07 -5.03 7.91
CA VAL A 199 -0.65 -3.72 7.57
C VAL A 199 -1.96 -3.87 6.78
N GLN A 200 -2.00 -4.79 5.82
CA GLN A 200 -3.19 -5.04 5.02
C GLN A 200 -4.34 -5.59 5.85
N ARG A 201 -4.09 -6.44 6.86
CA ARG A 201 -5.16 -6.95 7.73
C ARG A 201 -5.88 -5.85 8.49
N VAL A 202 -5.15 -4.86 9.02
CA VAL A 202 -5.76 -3.71 9.73
C VAL A 202 -6.57 -2.85 8.78
N LYS A 203 -6.05 -2.59 7.57
CA LYS A 203 -6.76 -1.83 6.52
C LYS A 203 -8.02 -2.54 6.05
N ALA A 204 -7.95 -3.84 5.77
CA ALA A 204 -9.09 -4.64 5.37
C ALA A 204 -10.18 -4.65 6.45
N ARG A 205 -9.79 -4.77 7.73
CA ARG A 205 -10.75 -4.68 8.84
C ARG A 205 -11.43 -3.31 8.90
N LYS A 206 -10.67 -2.22 8.73
CA LYS A 206 -11.22 -0.86 8.65
C LYS A 206 -12.22 -0.74 7.51
N GLU A 207 -11.86 -1.21 6.32
CA GLU A 207 -12.70 -1.13 5.14
C GLU A 207 -14.03 -1.88 5.33
N LEU A 208 -13.99 -3.08 5.93
CA LEU A 208 -15.19 -3.84 6.27
C LEU A 208 -16.15 -3.02 7.16
N TRP A 209 -15.63 -2.44 8.24
CA TRP A 209 -16.43 -1.59 9.14
C TRP A 209 -16.91 -0.30 8.46
N GLN A 210 -16.15 0.26 7.53
CA GLN A 210 -16.59 1.41 6.73
C GLN A 210 -17.75 1.05 5.80
N ILE A 211 -17.72 -0.14 5.19
CA ILE A 211 -18.83 -0.63 4.37
C ILE A 211 -20.07 -0.80 5.25
N ILE A 212 -19.94 -1.45 6.41
CA ILE A 212 -21.06 -1.63 7.35
C ILE A 212 -21.63 -0.27 7.78
N SER A 213 -20.78 0.68 8.17
CA SER A 213 -21.22 2.02 8.60
C SER A 213 -21.90 2.80 7.47
N ALA A 214 -21.38 2.74 6.25
CA ALA A 214 -21.96 3.43 5.11
C ALA A 214 -23.29 2.80 4.68
N TYR A 215 -23.36 1.47 4.64
CA TYR A 215 -24.56 0.72 4.31
C TYR A 215 -25.68 0.97 5.33
N THR A 216 -25.37 0.87 6.63
CA THR A 216 -26.36 1.07 7.71
C THR A 216 -26.93 2.49 7.70
N ALA A 217 -26.08 3.51 7.63
CA ALA A 217 -26.52 4.90 7.56
C ALA A 217 -27.37 5.17 6.30
N TRP A 218 -26.93 4.69 5.14
CA TRP A 218 -27.71 4.84 3.91
C TRP A 218 -29.04 4.08 3.98
N ARG A 219 -29.05 2.88 4.56
CA ARG A 219 -30.26 2.08 4.72
C ARG A 219 -31.27 2.80 5.61
N GLU A 220 -30.84 3.35 6.74
CA GLU A 220 -31.71 4.12 7.64
C GLU A 220 -32.38 5.30 6.93
N GLU A 221 -31.62 6.05 6.13
CA GLU A 221 -32.15 7.15 5.31
C GLU A 221 -33.11 6.66 4.22
N TRP A 222 -32.71 5.60 3.52
CA TRP A 222 -33.46 5.03 2.41
C TRP A 222 -34.77 4.38 2.86
N GLU A 223 -34.80 3.80 4.06
CA GLU A 223 -36.00 3.23 4.68
C GLU A 223 -37.09 4.27 5.00
N GLN A 224 -36.72 5.56 5.14
CA GLN A 224 -37.68 6.65 5.34
C GLN A 224 -38.40 7.08 4.06
N LEU A 225 -37.91 6.69 2.89
CA LEU A 225 -38.49 7.10 1.62
C LEU A 225 -39.80 6.37 1.34
N LEU A 226 -40.69 7.04 0.62
CA LEU A 226 -41.89 6.41 0.08
C LEU A 226 -41.52 5.48 -1.06
N LEU A 227 -42.18 4.32 -1.14
CA LEU A 227 -41.94 3.38 -2.24
C LEU A 227 -42.09 4.06 -3.61
N ALA A 228 -43.04 4.98 -3.76
CA ALA A 228 -43.25 5.66 -5.05
C ALA A 228 -42.10 6.63 -5.45
N GLU A 229 -41.28 7.07 -4.50
CA GLU A 229 -40.22 8.06 -4.70
C GLU A 229 -38.83 7.42 -4.88
N VAL A 230 -38.74 6.13 -4.57
CA VAL A 230 -37.49 5.38 -4.59
C VAL A 230 -37.08 4.97 -5.99
N VAL A 231 -35.80 5.16 -6.31
CA VAL A 231 -35.17 4.62 -7.53
C VAL A 231 -34.50 3.29 -7.22
N VAL A 232 -35.19 2.19 -7.48
CA VAL A 232 -34.72 0.83 -7.14
C VAL A 232 -33.40 0.47 -7.86
N SER A 233 -33.21 0.89 -9.11
CA SER A 233 -31.97 0.62 -9.85
C SER A 233 -30.73 1.29 -9.22
N GLU A 234 -30.88 2.44 -8.58
CA GLU A 234 -29.79 3.09 -7.85
C GLU A 234 -29.43 2.29 -6.58
N ALA A 235 -30.43 1.81 -5.86
CA ALA A 235 -30.26 0.97 -4.69
C ALA A 235 -29.53 -0.34 -5.04
N GLN A 236 -29.94 -1.02 -6.13
CA GLN A 236 -29.25 -2.20 -6.64
C GLN A 236 -27.78 -1.92 -6.95
N GLY A 237 -27.49 -0.81 -7.64
CA GLY A 237 -26.12 -0.41 -7.95
C GLY A 237 -25.26 -0.12 -6.72
N LYS A 238 -25.84 0.46 -5.65
CA LYS A 238 -25.13 0.71 -4.38
C LYS A 238 -24.83 -0.60 -3.63
N VAL A 239 -25.81 -1.47 -3.49
CA VAL A 239 -25.65 -2.77 -2.81
C VAL A 239 -24.65 -3.66 -3.54
N ALA A 240 -24.73 -3.74 -4.87
CA ALA A 240 -23.77 -4.50 -5.67
C ALA A 240 -22.32 -4.02 -5.44
N LYS A 241 -22.09 -2.70 -5.37
CA LYS A 241 -20.76 -2.13 -5.07
C LYS A 241 -20.27 -2.49 -3.67
N TRP A 242 -21.13 -2.41 -2.64
CA TRP A 242 -20.73 -2.82 -1.29
C TRP A 242 -20.45 -4.31 -1.20
N LYS A 243 -21.26 -5.14 -1.89
CA LYS A 243 -21.06 -6.59 -1.95
C LYS A 243 -19.76 -6.96 -2.66
N GLU A 244 -19.47 -6.36 -3.81
CA GLU A 244 -18.20 -6.53 -4.54
C GLU A 244 -17.00 -6.17 -3.64
N ARG A 245 -17.03 -5.00 -3.00
CA ARG A 245 -15.96 -4.58 -2.08
C ARG A 245 -15.82 -5.54 -0.90
N THR A 246 -16.93 -5.95 -0.28
CA THR A 246 -16.92 -6.89 0.85
C THR A 246 -16.33 -8.25 0.44
N LEU A 247 -16.67 -8.74 -0.76
CA LEU A 247 -16.12 -9.99 -1.30
C LEU A 247 -14.62 -9.88 -1.58
N SER A 248 -14.12 -8.72 -2.05
CA SER A 248 -12.69 -8.51 -2.26
C SER A 248 -11.87 -8.69 -0.98
N LEU A 249 -12.46 -8.39 0.18
CA LEU A 249 -11.81 -8.53 1.49
C LEU A 249 -11.62 -9.98 1.93
N THR A 250 -12.30 -10.95 1.32
CA THR A 250 -12.15 -12.39 1.61
C THR A 250 -10.76 -12.94 1.31
N SER A 251 -9.99 -12.23 0.49
CA SER A 251 -8.58 -12.53 0.21
C SER A 251 -7.65 -12.26 1.40
N ILE A 252 -8.09 -11.45 2.37
CA ILE A 252 -7.30 -11.01 3.53
C ILE A 252 -7.97 -11.42 4.85
N ILE A 253 -9.29 -11.29 4.94
CA ILE A 253 -10.09 -11.62 6.12
C ILE A 253 -10.58 -13.07 5.99
N PRO A 254 -10.43 -13.92 7.03
CA PRO A 254 -10.91 -15.29 6.99
C PRO A 254 -12.40 -15.38 6.67
N THR A 255 -12.80 -16.34 5.84
CA THR A 255 -14.20 -16.51 5.42
C THR A 255 -15.15 -16.85 6.58
N HIS A 256 -14.64 -17.40 7.69
CA HIS A 256 -15.43 -17.69 8.89
C HIS A 256 -15.53 -16.50 9.87
N ASP A 257 -15.03 -15.32 9.49
CA ASP A 257 -15.13 -14.12 10.31
C ASP A 257 -16.60 -13.69 10.49
N ALA A 258 -17.01 -13.49 11.74
CA ALA A 258 -18.41 -13.23 12.08
C ALA A 258 -18.93 -11.90 11.51
N VAL A 259 -18.10 -10.85 11.55
CA VAL A 259 -18.47 -9.52 11.02
C VAL A 259 -18.58 -9.57 9.51
N LEU A 260 -17.65 -10.26 8.83
CA LEU A 260 -17.70 -10.45 7.39
C LEU A 260 -18.94 -11.22 6.95
N GLN A 261 -19.24 -12.34 7.62
CA GLN A 261 -20.40 -13.16 7.32
C GLN A 261 -21.71 -12.40 7.56
N GLN A 262 -21.81 -11.64 8.65
CA GLN A 262 -22.97 -10.82 8.91
C GLN A 262 -23.12 -9.69 7.86
N ALA A 263 -22.03 -9.03 7.47
CA ALA A 263 -22.07 -7.99 6.46
C ALA A 263 -22.57 -8.53 5.11
N LEU A 264 -22.04 -9.68 4.67
CA LEU A 264 -22.50 -10.34 3.44
C LEU A 264 -23.97 -10.77 3.55
N GLY A 265 -24.36 -11.41 4.66
CA GLY A 265 -25.75 -11.83 4.86
C GLY A 265 -26.73 -10.65 4.89
N ASN A 266 -26.35 -9.53 5.52
CA ASN A 266 -27.15 -8.30 5.53
C ASN A 266 -27.29 -7.69 4.13
N LEU A 267 -26.22 -7.72 3.33
CA LEU A 267 -26.26 -7.22 1.94
C LEU A 267 -27.10 -8.15 1.05
N ASP A 268 -27.00 -9.46 1.22
CA ASP A 268 -27.77 -10.46 0.46
C ASP A 268 -29.27 -10.39 0.77
N SER A 269 -29.64 -10.32 2.05
CA SER A 269 -31.03 -10.14 2.46
C SER A 269 -31.60 -8.81 1.95
N PHE A 270 -30.81 -7.74 1.96
CA PHE A 270 -31.27 -6.46 1.45
C PHE A 270 -31.36 -6.40 -0.07
N GLU A 271 -30.44 -7.04 -0.80
CA GLU A 271 -30.53 -7.22 -2.26
C GLU A 271 -31.85 -7.91 -2.64
N TYR A 272 -32.22 -8.95 -1.89
CA TYR A 272 -33.50 -9.62 -2.05
C TYR A 272 -34.70 -8.67 -1.86
N HIS A 273 -34.70 -7.87 -0.78
CA HIS A 273 -35.76 -6.87 -0.56
C HIS A 273 -35.87 -5.87 -1.72
N ILE A 274 -34.73 -5.41 -2.26
CA ILE A 274 -34.69 -4.50 -3.40
C ILE A 274 -35.29 -5.15 -4.66
N GLU A 275 -34.99 -6.42 -4.94
CA GLU A 275 -35.59 -7.14 -6.06
C GLU A 275 -37.11 -7.23 -5.96
N VAL A 276 -37.63 -7.51 -4.76
CA VAL A 276 -39.08 -7.54 -4.51
C VAL A 276 -39.69 -6.15 -4.72
N MET A 277 -39.03 -5.09 -4.24
CA MET A 277 -39.49 -3.71 -4.47
C MET A 277 -39.49 -3.34 -5.95
N ALA A 278 -38.51 -3.80 -6.75
CA ALA A 278 -38.50 -3.63 -8.20
C ALA A 278 -39.75 -4.22 -8.85
N GLN A 279 -40.18 -5.40 -8.37
CA GLN A 279 -41.40 -6.06 -8.86
C GLN A 279 -42.65 -5.26 -8.45
N LEU A 280 -42.69 -4.76 -7.21
CA LEU A 280 -43.80 -3.98 -6.68
C LEU A 280 -43.95 -2.60 -7.34
N GLN A 281 -42.87 -1.99 -7.81
CA GLN A 281 -42.91 -0.74 -8.59
C GLN A 281 -43.27 -0.95 -10.08
N SER A 282 -43.48 -2.18 -10.53
CA SER A 282 -43.76 -2.44 -11.94
C SER A 282 -45.05 -1.73 -12.38
N PRO A 283 -45.04 -1.01 -13.52
CA PRO A 283 -46.24 -0.34 -14.05
C PRO A 283 -47.35 -1.32 -14.45
N MET A 284 -47.05 -2.63 -14.49
CA MET A 284 -48.02 -3.69 -14.76
C MET A 284 -48.87 -4.07 -13.54
N LEU A 285 -48.51 -3.60 -12.34
CA LEU A 285 -49.29 -3.85 -11.13
C LEU A 285 -50.45 -2.87 -11.02
N THR A 286 -51.67 -3.42 -11.06
CA THR A 286 -52.89 -2.66 -10.85
C THR A 286 -53.24 -2.62 -9.37
N HIS A 287 -54.17 -1.74 -8.98
CA HIS A 287 -54.71 -1.67 -7.63
C HIS A 287 -55.28 -3.02 -7.14
N ARG A 288 -55.80 -3.85 -8.07
CA ARG A 288 -56.24 -5.22 -7.77
C ARG A 288 -55.06 -6.11 -7.37
N HIS A 289 -53.95 -6.05 -8.11
CA HIS A 289 -52.75 -6.82 -7.79
C HIS A 289 -52.17 -6.44 -6.42
N TRP A 290 -52.15 -5.14 -6.11
CA TRP A 290 -51.74 -4.66 -4.80
C TRP A 290 -52.64 -5.16 -3.67
N LYS A 291 -53.96 -5.14 -3.86
CA LYS A 291 -54.91 -5.72 -2.91
C LYS A 291 -54.66 -7.22 -2.71
N ASP A 292 -54.51 -7.98 -3.79
CA ASP A 292 -54.29 -9.43 -3.74
C ASP A 292 -52.95 -9.79 -3.04
N ILE A 293 -51.90 -8.99 -3.25
CA ILE A 293 -50.60 -9.14 -2.58
C ILE A 293 -50.73 -8.87 -1.07
N PHE A 294 -51.32 -7.73 -0.67
CA PHE A 294 -51.48 -7.38 0.74
C PHE A 294 -52.39 -8.38 1.48
N GLU A 295 -53.54 -8.74 0.90
CA GLU A 295 -54.44 -9.73 1.50
C GLU A 295 -53.80 -11.12 1.58
N GLY A 296 -53.02 -11.52 0.57
CA GLY A 296 -52.27 -12.78 0.58
C GLY A 296 -51.12 -12.82 1.59
N MET A 297 -50.59 -11.65 2.00
CA MET A 297 -49.66 -11.50 3.12
C MET A 297 -50.37 -11.37 4.48
N GLY A 298 -51.71 -11.44 4.51
CA GLY A 298 -52.50 -11.28 5.74
C GLY A 298 -52.60 -9.83 6.23
N LEU A 299 -52.27 -8.85 5.39
CA LEU A 299 -52.30 -7.43 5.70
C LEU A 299 -53.57 -6.76 5.16
N ARG A 300 -54.02 -5.71 5.84
CA ARG A 300 -55.14 -4.88 5.36
C ARG A 300 -54.65 -3.90 4.31
N PHE A 301 -55.15 -4.03 3.09
CA PHE A 301 -54.88 -3.08 2.02
C PHE A 301 -55.68 -1.78 2.22
N VAL A 302 -54.98 -0.63 2.21
CA VAL A 302 -55.58 0.72 2.32
C VAL A 302 -55.13 1.54 1.09
N PRO A 303 -56.03 1.83 0.13
CA PRO A 303 -55.71 2.50 -1.13
C PRO A 303 -54.99 3.85 -0.97
N GLU A 304 -55.37 4.67 0.01
CA GLU A 304 -54.78 5.99 0.21
C GLU A 304 -53.47 5.97 1.03
N LYS A 305 -53.10 4.82 1.60
CA LYS A 305 -51.89 4.71 2.42
C LYS A 305 -50.66 4.71 1.52
N LYS A 306 -49.82 5.73 1.66
CA LYS A 306 -48.48 5.74 1.09
C LYS A 306 -47.59 4.81 1.92
N VAL A 307 -47.05 3.78 1.28
CA VAL A 307 -46.19 2.78 1.91
C VAL A 307 -44.75 3.26 1.88
N THR A 308 -44.09 3.29 3.03
CA THR A 308 -42.65 3.55 3.11
C THR A 308 -41.87 2.28 2.81
N VAL A 309 -40.60 2.44 2.45
CA VAL A 309 -39.70 1.29 2.38
C VAL A 309 -39.64 0.54 3.71
N ALA A 310 -39.49 1.23 4.84
CA ALA A 310 -39.38 0.60 6.16
C ALA A 310 -40.55 -0.36 6.44
N GLU A 311 -41.76 0.03 6.04
CA GLU A 311 -42.94 -0.80 6.17
C GLU A 311 -42.83 -2.10 5.36
N LEU A 312 -42.22 -2.06 4.17
CA LEU A 312 -42.01 -3.24 3.33
C LEU A 312 -40.85 -4.11 3.79
N THR A 313 -39.73 -3.51 4.23
CA THR A 313 -38.56 -4.26 4.72
C THR A 313 -38.83 -4.90 6.07
N SER A 314 -39.82 -4.41 6.83
CA SER A 314 -40.30 -5.06 8.06
C SER A 314 -41.14 -6.33 7.84
N LEU A 315 -41.62 -6.54 6.60
CA LEU A 315 -42.41 -7.72 6.25
C LEU A 315 -41.49 -8.89 5.89
N PRO A 316 -41.90 -10.14 6.16
CA PRO A 316 -41.18 -11.33 5.74
C PRO A 316 -41.39 -11.58 4.23
N LEU A 317 -40.94 -10.63 3.39
CA LEU A 317 -41.13 -10.66 1.94
C LEU A 317 -40.51 -11.91 1.30
N GLU A 318 -39.48 -12.47 1.94
CA GLU A 318 -38.81 -13.73 1.61
C GLU A 318 -39.79 -14.92 1.53
N VAL A 319 -40.79 -14.95 2.42
CA VAL A 319 -41.81 -16.00 2.49
C VAL A 319 -42.90 -15.82 1.44
N HIS A 320 -43.02 -14.62 0.86
CA HIS A 320 -44.13 -14.23 -0.01
C HIS A 320 -43.70 -13.99 -1.47
N GLN A 321 -42.46 -14.30 -1.85
CA GLN A 321 -41.97 -14.13 -3.23
C GLN A 321 -42.83 -14.82 -4.28
N GLU A 322 -43.20 -16.07 -3.99
CA GLU A 322 -43.96 -16.90 -4.92
C GLU A 322 -45.38 -16.36 -5.10
N LEU A 323 -45.94 -15.74 -4.04
CA LEU A 323 -47.21 -15.04 -4.11
C LEU A 323 -47.09 -13.77 -4.98
N ILE A 324 -46.07 -12.95 -4.74
CA ILE A 324 -45.84 -11.69 -5.47
C ILE A 324 -45.59 -11.96 -6.96
N SER A 325 -44.78 -12.97 -7.28
CA SER A 325 -44.48 -13.36 -8.65
C SER A 325 -45.71 -13.92 -9.39
N LYS A 326 -46.52 -14.76 -8.74
CA LYS A 326 -47.76 -15.33 -9.31
C LYS A 326 -48.86 -14.29 -9.52
N VAL A 327 -49.05 -13.36 -8.57
CA VAL A 327 -50.02 -12.27 -8.74
C VAL A 327 -49.62 -11.36 -9.91
N ARG A 328 -48.30 -11.16 -10.13
CA ARG A 328 -47.79 -10.38 -11.27
C ARG A 328 -47.97 -11.09 -12.63
N THR A 329 -47.77 -12.40 -12.70
CA THR A 329 -47.90 -13.18 -13.95
C THR A 329 -49.36 -13.53 -14.31
N GLY A 330 -50.31 -13.24 -13.42
CA GLY A 330 -51.72 -13.56 -13.62
C GLY A 330 -52.04 -15.05 -13.51
N GLU A 331 -51.10 -15.86 -12.99
CA GLU A 331 -51.30 -17.28 -12.75
C GLU A 331 -52.22 -17.47 -11.54
N ARG A 332 -53.32 -18.21 -11.75
CA ARG A 332 -54.33 -18.43 -10.72
C ARG A 332 -53.74 -19.33 -9.63
N CYS A 333 -53.39 -18.77 -8.48
CA CYS A 333 -53.02 -19.54 -7.30
C CYS A 333 -54.20 -20.46 -6.91
N THR A 334 -54.06 -21.77 -7.11
CA THR A 334 -55.04 -22.78 -6.68
C THR A 334 -54.93 -23.14 -5.19
N HIS A 335 -53.96 -22.56 -4.46
CA HIS A 335 -53.62 -22.99 -3.10
C HIS A 335 -54.05 -22.04 -1.96
N TRP A 336 -54.63 -20.86 -2.22
CA TRP A 336 -54.96 -19.90 -1.16
C TRP A 336 -56.33 -20.13 -0.48
N ALA A 337 -57.13 -21.09 -0.96
CA ALA A 337 -58.40 -21.43 -0.31
C ALA A 337 -58.21 -22.15 1.05
N VAL A 338 -57.02 -22.66 1.36
CA VAL A 338 -56.79 -23.50 2.56
C VAL A 338 -56.13 -22.73 3.71
N SER A 339 -55.26 -21.76 3.44
CA SER A 339 -54.49 -21.08 4.51
C SER A 339 -55.24 -19.94 5.21
N GLY A 340 -56.19 -19.27 4.54
CA GLY A 340 -57.04 -18.23 5.16
C GLY A 340 -58.07 -18.77 6.17
N SER A 341 -58.30 -20.09 6.18
CA SER A 341 -59.13 -20.78 7.19
C SER A 341 -58.29 -21.30 8.37
N ALA A 342 -57.02 -21.63 8.14
CA ALA A 342 -56.11 -22.08 9.19
C ALA A 342 -55.67 -20.94 10.12
N ILE A 343 -55.41 -19.74 9.60
CA ILE A 343 -55.00 -18.58 10.43
C ILE A 343 -56.19 -18.02 11.24
N ARG A 344 -57.41 -18.09 10.72
CA ARG A 344 -58.63 -17.72 11.47
C ARG A 344 -58.97 -18.67 12.63
N LYS A 345 -58.43 -19.90 12.64
CA LYS A 345 -58.59 -20.83 13.76
C LYS A 345 -57.52 -20.68 14.86
N LEU A 346 -56.45 -19.93 14.62
CA LEU A 346 -55.39 -19.70 15.62
C LEU A 346 -55.54 -18.38 16.39
N ASN A 347 -56.26 -17.39 15.85
CA ASN A 347 -56.55 -16.11 16.54
C ASN A 347 -57.97 -16.06 17.13
N GLY A 348 -58.58 -17.22 17.37
CA GLY A 348 -59.92 -17.36 17.92
C GLY A 348 -59.95 -18.36 19.06
N CYS A 349 -59.11 -18.13 20.08
CA CYS A 349 -59.24 -18.57 21.47
C CYS A 349 -58.40 -17.63 22.33
#